data_AF-A0A2H6K0A0-F1
#
_entry.id   AF-A0A2H6K0A0-F1
#
_cell.length_a   1.000
_cell.length_b   1.000
_cell.length_c   1.000
_cell.angle_alpha   90.00
_cell.angle_beta   90.00
_cell.angle_gamma   90.00
#
_symmetry.space_group_name_H-M   'P 1'
#
loop_
_entity.id
_entity.type
_entity.pdbx_description
1 polymer ?
#
loop_
_entity_poly.entity_id
_entity_poly.type
_entity_poly.pdbx_seq_one_letter_code
_entity_poly.pdbx_strand_id
1 'polypeptide(L)'
;MDEEKKTISRRDMLKYMGVAGAAVTASSPLPIIVKYITPNPDWPPEKGETPRGPVNLGPVDEIAPYPTVNVFNFNFGKVALPGMLLRMQSPPSHQKIGSTEGSGKDISGGEGYAGVPPEIIAYAMKCTHLGCIIETEFKEPNVLECPCHFARYNLSKGAAVVGGPAPAPPPEIALEIVDGELIATGWRDVEYVKSLAAYKAVIIDD
;
A
#
# COMPACT_ATOMS: atom_id res chain seq x y z
N MET A 1 -54.37 -26.37 20.04
CA MET A 1 -53.93 -26.25 18.64
C MET A 1 -52.43 -26.11 18.78
N ASP A 2 -51.79 -27.25 18.97
CA ASP A 2 -50.52 -27.35 19.67
C ASP A 2 -49.42 -27.48 18.62
N GLU A 3 -48.58 -26.46 18.52
CA GLU A 3 -47.38 -26.48 17.68
C GLU A 3 -46.40 -27.49 18.26
N GLU A 4 -46.29 -28.63 17.61
CA GLU A 4 -45.30 -29.66 17.89
C GLU A 4 -43.89 -29.10 17.62
N LYS A 5 -43.19 -28.73 18.70
CA LYS A 5 -41.80 -28.25 18.64
C LYS A 5 -40.89 -29.39 18.21
N LYS A 6 -40.70 -29.54 16.89
CA LYS A 6 -39.84 -30.57 16.28
C LYS A 6 -38.40 -30.40 16.80
N THR A 7 -38.00 -31.25 17.73
CA THR A 7 -36.64 -31.27 18.27
C THR A 7 -35.70 -31.86 17.22
N ILE A 8 -34.82 -31.03 16.67
CA ILE A 8 -33.74 -31.48 15.79
C ILE A 8 -32.84 -32.44 16.56
N SER A 9 -32.60 -33.64 16.01
CA SER A 9 -31.70 -34.60 16.62
C SER A 9 -30.25 -34.14 16.47
N ARG A 10 -29.36 -34.57 17.39
CA ARG A 10 -27.92 -34.29 17.29
C ARG A 10 -27.30 -34.76 15.96
N ARG A 11 -27.85 -35.83 15.37
CA ARG A 11 -27.44 -36.31 14.03
C ARG A 11 -27.89 -35.37 12.92
N ASP A 12 -29.09 -34.81 13.02
CA ASP A 12 -29.59 -33.87 12.01
C ASP A 12 -28.86 -32.53 12.12
N MET A 13 -28.55 -32.07 13.33
CA MET A 13 -27.66 -30.92 13.54
C MET A 13 -26.28 -31.15 12.92
N LEU A 14 -25.66 -32.32 13.10
CA LEU A 14 -24.36 -32.64 12.50
C LEU A 14 -24.40 -32.66 10.96
N LYS A 15 -25.51 -33.11 10.36
CA LYS A 15 -25.71 -33.01 8.90
C LYS A 15 -25.81 -31.56 8.42
N TYR A 16 -26.53 -30.70 9.14
CA TYR A 16 -26.62 -29.28 8.80
C TYR A 16 -25.29 -28.54 8.98
N MET A 17 -24.51 -28.87 10.01
CA MET A 17 -23.16 -28.29 10.20
C MET A 17 -22.17 -28.72 9.10
N GLY A 18 -22.29 -29.95 8.59
CA GLY A 18 -21.46 -30.42 7.47
C GLY A 18 -21.74 -29.67 6.16
N VAL A 19 -22.99 -29.30 5.90
CA VAL A 19 -23.39 -28.53 4.71
C VAL A 19 -23.05 -27.05 4.87
N ALA A 20 -23.23 -26.47 6.06
CA ALA A 20 -22.85 -25.08 6.34
C ALA A 20 -21.32 -24.87 6.35
N GLY A 21 -20.56 -25.87 6.81
CA GLY A 21 -19.09 -25.83 6.81
C GLY A 21 -18.46 -25.83 5.42
N ALA A 22 -19.15 -26.37 4.41
CA ALA A 22 -18.70 -26.34 3.02
C ALA A 22 -18.94 -24.99 2.32
N ALA A 23 -19.69 -24.07 2.95
CA ALA A 23 -19.99 -22.74 2.42
C ALA A 23 -19.16 -21.62 3.06
N VAL A 24 -18.10 -21.96 3.80
CA VAL A 24 -16.98 -21.04 3.92
C VAL A 24 -16.26 -21.15 2.59
N THR A 25 -16.67 -20.31 1.63
CA THR A 25 -15.79 -20.03 0.51
C THR A 25 -14.45 -19.73 1.14
N ALA A 26 -13.45 -20.54 0.80
CA ALA A 26 -12.09 -20.13 0.99
C ALA A 26 -11.95 -18.87 0.13
N SER A 27 -12.27 -17.71 0.69
CA SER A 27 -11.52 -16.50 0.43
C SER A 27 -10.13 -16.79 1.00
N SER A 28 -9.43 -17.73 0.36
CA SER A 28 -7.99 -17.76 0.41
C SER A 28 -7.62 -16.32 0.16
N PRO A 29 -6.95 -15.62 1.10
CA PRO A 29 -6.37 -14.35 0.75
C PRO A 29 -5.55 -14.67 -0.49
N LEU A 30 -5.91 -14.04 -1.62
CA LEU A 30 -5.14 -14.18 -2.84
C LEU A 30 -3.68 -14.06 -2.40
N PRO A 31 -2.81 -15.04 -2.70
CA PRO A 31 -1.44 -14.98 -2.26
C PRO A 31 -0.94 -13.60 -2.65
N ILE A 32 -0.48 -12.82 -1.67
CA ILE A 32 0.07 -11.50 -1.96
C ILE A 32 1.27 -11.78 -2.86
N ILE A 33 1.08 -11.60 -4.16
CA ILE A 33 2.14 -11.77 -5.14
C ILE A 33 3.05 -10.57 -4.90
N VAL A 34 4.09 -10.78 -4.09
CA VAL A 34 5.18 -9.83 -3.96
C VAL A 34 6.00 -9.92 -5.25
N LYS A 35 5.55 -9.20 -6.28
CA LYS A 35 6.36 -8.97 -7.48
C LYS A 35 7.42 -7.95 -7.10
N TYR A 36 8.66 -8.40 -6.96
CA TYR A 36 9.81 -7.49 -6.89
C TYR A 36 9.96 -6.85 -8.26
N ILE A 37 9.50 -5.61 -8.38
CA ILE A 37 9.71 -4.83 -9.59
C ILE A 37 11.16 -4.35 -9.53
N THR A 38 12.01 -5.03 -10.29
CA THR A 38 13.35 -4.54 -10.61
C THR A 38 13.20 -3.38 -11.60
N PRO A 39 13.74 -2.18 -11.32
CA PRO A 39 13.70 -1.08 -12.28
C PRO A 39 14.25 -1.52 -13.64
N ASN A 40 13.54 -1.19 -14.72
CA ASN A 40 13.99 -1.46 -16.09
C ASN A 40 15.32 -0.68 -16.36
N PRO A 41 16.37 -1.32 -16.91
CA PRO A 41 17.75 -0.82 -16.87
C PRO A 41 18.15 0.09 -18.05
N ASP A 42 17.24 0.84 -18.67
CA ASP A 42 17.62 1.94 -19.60
C ASP A 42 18.32 3.11 -18.85
N TRP A 43 18.55 2.91 -17.56
CA TRP A 43 19.31 3.73 -16.65
C TRP A 43 20.45 2.89 -16.04
N PRO A 44 21.71 2.99 -16.50
CA PRO A 44 22.82 2.65 -15.62
C PRO A 44 23.11 3.88 -14.74
N PRO A 45 23.01 3.79 -13.39
CA PRO A 45 23.76 4.74 -12.57
C PRO A 45 25.24 4.61 -12.92
N GLU A 46 26.00 5.72 -12.87
CA GLU A 46 27.45 5.57 -12.98
C GLU A 46 27.95 4.65 -11.86
N LYS A 47 29.07 3.96 -12.10
CA LYS A 47 29.63 3.02 -11.13
C LYS A 47 29.91 3.74 -9.80
N GLY A 48 29.09 3.46 -8.80
CA GLY A 48 29.18 4.08 -7.46
C GLY A 48 28.03 5.03 -7.12
N GLU A 49 27.10 5.27 -8.04
CA GLU A 49 25.90 6.06 -7.79
C GLU A 49 24.71 5.17 -7.41
N THR A 50 23.87 5.66 -6.48
CA THR A 50 22.54 5.07 -6.29
C THR A 50 21.68 5.44 -7.50
N PRO A 51 21.00 4.47 -8.17
CA PRO A 51 20.05 4.82 -9.23
C PRO A 51 19.05 5.84 -8.68
N ARG A 52 18.78 6.91 -9.43
CA ARG A 52 17.80 7.95 -9.06
C ARG A 52 16.81 8.12 -10.19
N GLY A 53 15.55 8.39 -9.84
CA GLY A 53 14.54 8.79 -10.81
C GLY A 53 13.41 7.78 -11.00
N PRO A 54 12.58 7.99 -12.04
CA PRO A 54 11.34 7.26 -12.21
C PRO A 54 11.52 5.75 -12.29
N VAL A 55 10.61 5.01 -11.66
CA VAL A 55 10.63 3.55 -11.64
C VAL A 55 9.45 3.05 -12.44
N ASN A 56 9.71 2.35 -13.55
CA ASN A 56 8.66 1.66 -14.28
C ASN A 56 8.19 0.44 -13.46
N LEU A 57 6.91 0.43 -13.11
CA LEU A 57 6.22 -0.60 -12.34
C LEU A 57 5.60 -1.70 -13.23
N GLY A 58 5.68 -1.52 -14.55
CA GLY A 58 5.18 -2.41 -15.60
C GLY A 58 3.84 -1.94 -16.17
N PRO A 59 3.24 -2.76 -17.07
CA PRO A 59 1.95 -2.48 -17.67
C PRO A 59 0.86 -2.32 -16.60
N VAL A 60 0.06 -1.25 -16.70
CA VAL A 60 -0.95 -0.93 -15.68
C VAL A 60 -2.04 -2.00 -15.54
N ASP A 61 -2.32 -2.72 -16.62
CA ASP A 61 -3.29 -3.81 -16.71
C ASP A 61 -2.78 -5.13 -16.13
N GLU A 62 -1.45 -5.31 -16.05
CA GLU A 62 -0.81 -6.45 -15.40
C GLU A 62 -0.66 -6.32 -13.88
N ILE A 63 -0.95 -5.14 -13.30
CA ILE A 63 -0.93 -4.95 -11.85
C ILE A 63 -2.00 -5.84 -11.22
N ALA A 64 -1.54 -6.76 -10.37
CA ALA A 64 -2.36 -7.83 -9.80
C ALA A 64 -3.67 -7.29 -9.18
N PRO A 65 -4.80 -7.99 -9.39
CA PRO A 65 -6.11 -7.54 -8.95
C PRO A 65 -6.23 -7.49 -7.42
N TYR A 66 -7.07 -6.60 -6.92
CA TYR A 66 -7.19 -6.21 -5.52
C TYR A 66 -7.60 -7.35 -4.55
N PRO A 67 -7.29 -7.22 -3.23
CA PRO A 67 -6.30 -6.30 -2.67
C PRO A 67 -4.88 -6.86 -2.86
N THR A 68 -3.96 -6.05 -3.37
CA THR A 68 -2.57 -6.45 -3.59
C THR A 68 -1.58 -5.44 -3.02
N VAL A 69 -0.43 -5.96 -2.58
CA VAL A 69 0.73 -5.19 -2.16
C VAL A 69 1.92 -5.68 -2.98
N ASN A 70 2.37 -4.89 -3.94
CA ASN A 70 3.57 -5.14 -4.74
C ASN A 70 4.72 -4.31 -4.17
N VAL A 71 5.90 -4.90 -4.03
CA VAL A 71 7.06 -4.22 -3.45
C VAL A 71 8.04 -3.86 -4.55
N PHE A 72 8.49 -2.61 -4.58
CA PHE A 72 9.45 -2.12 -5.56
C PHE A 72 10.56 -1.32 -4.88
N ASN A 73 11.71 -1.23 -5.54
CA ASN A 73 12.77 -0.34 -5.09
C ASN A 73 12.44 1.08 -5.55
N PHE A 74 12.20 1.97 -4.60
CA PHE A 74 11.92 3.38 -4.83
C PHE A 74 13.19 4.21 -4.60
N ASN A 75 13.57 4.99 -5.60
CA ASN A 75 14.91 5.56 -5.75
C ASN A 75 14.86 7.09 -5.96
N PHE A 76 14.22 7.81 -5.05
CA PHE A 76 14.11 9.28 -5.08
C PHE A 76 14.82 9.95 -3.90
N GLY A 77 16.02 9.46 -3.58
CA GLY A 77 16.94 10.05 -2.61
C GLY A 77 18.32 9.40 -2.70
N LYS A 78 19.26 9.80 -1.82
CA LYS A 78 20.60 9.17 -1.75
C LYS A 78 20.60 7.71 -1.31
N VAL A 79 19.46 7.16 -0.90
CA VAL A 79 19.30 5.76 -0.51
C VAL A 79 18.03 5.19 -1.15
N ALA A 80 18.15 3.98 -1.68
CA ALA A 80 17.00 3.21 -2.14
C ALA A 80 16.13 2.83 -0.94
N LEU A 81 14.83 3.08 -1.03
CA LEU A 81 13.86 2.64 -0.05
C LEU A 81 12.83 1.72 -0.71
N PRO A 82 12.31 0.70 0.00
CA PRO A 82 11.20 -0.07 -0.52
C PRO A 82 9.94 0.80 -0.60
N GLY A 83 9.28 0.78 -1.74
CA GLY A 83 7.93 1.29 -1.97
C GLY A 83 6.93 0.14 -2.05
N MET A 84 5.69 0.43 -1.69
CA MET A 84 4.55 -0.47 -1.86
C MET A 84 3.58 0.13 -2.86
N LEU A 85 3.29 -0.62 -3.92
CA LEU A 85 2.25 -0.35 -4.89
C LEU A 85 1.02 -1.19 -4.53
N LEU A 86 -0.11 -0.51 -4.36
CA LEU A 86 -1.35 -1.08 -3.89
C LEU A 86 -2.40 -0.98 -4.99
N ARG A 87 -3.18 -2.05 -5.20
CA ARG A 87 -4.48 -1.98 -5.87
C ARG A 87 -5.55 -2.31 -4.85
N MET A 88 -6.34 -1.31 -4.49
CA MET A 88 -7.36 -1.37 -3.45
C MET A 88 -8.69 -1.88 -4.02
N GLN A 89 -9.58 -2.40 -3.16
CA GLN A 89 -10.92 -2.80 -3.60
C GLN A 89 -11.84 -1.60 -3.92
N SER A 90 -11.56 -0.46 -3.32
CA SER A 90 -12.25 0.81 -3.57
C SER A 90 -11.23 1.93 -3.53
N PRO A 91 -11.45 3.03 -4.28
CA PRO A 91 -10.52 4.16 -4.31
C PRO A 91 -10.15 4.64 -2.89
N PRO A 92 -8.87 4.59 -2.49
CA PRO A 92 -8.43 5.15 -1.22
C PRO A 92 -8.44 6.67 -1.28
N SER A 93 -8.50 7.34 -0.12
CA SER A 93 -8.19 8.77 -0.10
C SER A 93 -6.69 8.98 -0.22
N HIS A 94 -6.28 9.94 -1.05
CA HIS A 94 -4.89 10.36 -1.12
C HIS A 94 -4.50 11.26 0.06
N GLN A 95 -3.21 11.28 0.39
CA GLN A 95 -2.60 12.31 1.23
C GLN A 95 -2.73 13.67 0.58
N LYS A 96 -2.92 14.68 1.41
CA LYS A 96 -3.06 16.04 0.94
C LYS A 96 -1.74 16.79 1.11
N ILE A 97 -1.31 17.53 0.10
CA ILE A 97 -0.03 18.27 0.12
C ILE A 97 -0.04 19.33 1.21
N GLY A 98 1.05 19.43 1.96
CA GLY A 98 1.26 20.40 3.03
C GLY A 98 0.61 20.02 4.34
N SER A 99 0.26 18.74 4.54
CA SER A 99 -0.36 18.30 5.78
C SER A 99 0.28 17.07 6.39
N THR A 100 0.46 17.14 7.70
CA THR A 100 0.90 16.05 8.57
C THR A 100 -0.26 15.14 9.03
N GLU A 101 -1.50 15.55 8.77
CA GLU A 101 -2.74 14.90 9.26
C GLU A 101 -3.74 14.55 8.14
N GLY A 102 -3.37 14.75 6.86
CA GLY A 102 -4.27 14.56 5.71
C GLY A 102 -5.25 15.73 5.44
N SER A 103 -4.98 16.92 5.99
CA SER A 103 -5.78 18.16 5.86
C SER A 103 -5.31 19.15 4.78
N GLY A 104 -4.24 18.83 4.05
CA GLY A 104 -3.58 19.69 3.07
C GLY A 104 -4.40 19.99 1.81
N LYS A 105 -3.77 20.45 0.74
CA LYS A 105 -4.45 20.58 -0.57
C LYS A 105 -4.72 19.19 -1.14
N ASP A 106 -5.98 18.90 -1.42
CA ASP A 106 -6.36 17.71 -2.19
C ASP A 106 -5.85 17.89 -3.62
N ILE A 107 -4.93 17.03 -4.05
CA ILE A 107 -4.46 16.94 -5.43
C ILE A 107 -4.81 15.58 -6.03
N SER A 108 -5.90 14.94 -5.58
CA SER A 108 -6.49 13.82 -6.33
C SER A 108 -6.66 14.25 -7.80
N GLY A 109 -5.94 13.58 -8.72
CA GLY A 109 -5.87 13.95 -10.13
C GLY A 109 -4.92 15.11 -10.51
N GLY A 110 -3.98 15.51 -9.64
CA GLY A 110 -2.91 16.46 -9.96
C GLY A 110 -1.78 15.85 -10.81
N GLU A 111 -0.76 16.67 -11.15
CA GLU A 111 0.51 16.19 -11.74
C GLU A 111 1.04 15.01 -10.90
N GLY A 112 1.40 13.90 -11.53
CA GLY A 112 1.76 12.68 -10.81
C GLY A 112 0.61 11.73 -10.45
N TYR A 113 -0.62 11.89 -10.96
CA TYR A 113 -1.71 10.87 -10.93
C TYR A 113 -2.59 10.87 -12.19
N ALA A 114 -2.19 11.59 -13.24
CA ALA A 114 -2.99 11.70 -14.46
C ALA A 114 -3.18 10.32 -15.11
N GLY A 115 -4.45 9.92 -15.29
CA GLY A 115 -4.82 8.67 -15.96
C GLY A 115 -4.67 7.38 -15.13
N VAL A 116 -4.11 7.45 -13.92
CA VAL A 116 -3.97 6.29 -13.03
C VAL A 116 -5.35 5.82 -12.55
N PRO A 117 -5.67 4.50 -12.61
CA PRO A 117 -6.91 3.98 -12.03
C PRO A 117 -7.06 4.38 -10.56
N PRO A 118 -8.24 4.84 -10.12
CA PRO A 118 -8.41 5.45 -8.81
C PRO A 118 -8.21 4.48 -7.64
N GLU A 119 -8.20 3.17 -7.88
CA GLU A 119 -7.88 2.13 -6.90
C GLU A 119 -6.38 1.91 -6.71
N ILE A 120 -5.54 2.44 -7.60
CA ILE A 120 -4.09 2.31 -7.54
C ILE A 120 -3.49 3.47 -6.74
N ILE A 121 -2.65 3.12 -5.75
CA ILE A 121 -1.90 4.07 -4.96
C ILE A 121 -0.56 3.47 -4.56
N ALA A 122 0.44 4.31 -4.25
CA ALA A 122 1.72 3.85 -3.76
C ALA A 122 2.18 4.67 -2.54
N TYR A 123 2.88 4.01 -1.63
CA TYR A 123 3.47 4.63 -0.44
C TYR A 123 4.89 4.08 -0.21
N ALA A 124 5.71 4.80 0.54
CA ALA A 124 6.95 4.23 1.06
C ALA A 124 6.67 3.18 2.14
N MET A 125 7.43 2.08 2.14
CA MET A 125 7.34 1.06 3.18
C MET A 125 8.17 1.37 4.42
N LYS A 126 8.95 2.45 4.42
CA LYS A 126 9.74 2.85 5.59
C LYS A 126 8.81 3.48 6.64
N CYS A 127 8.71 2.82 7.79
CA CYS A 127 7.93 3.27 8.94
C CYS A 127 8.44 4.64 9.43
N THR A 128 7.54 5.59 9.63
CA THR A 128 7.85 6.97 10.05
C THR A 128 8.28 7.10 11.51
N HIS A 129 8.10 6.05 12.32
CA HIS A 129 8.58 6.01 13.70
C HIS A 129 10.12 6.06 13.73
N LEU A 130 10.77 4.92 13.42
CA LEU A 130 12.23 4.76 13.49
C LEU A 130 12.82 4.06 12.25
N GLY A 131 12.04 3.96 11.16
CA GLY A 131 12.57 3.54 9.85
C GLY A 131 12.59 2.03 9.56
N CYS A 132 11.99 1.19 10.40
CA CYS A 132 11.75 -0.22 10.04
C CYS A 132 10.89 -0.35 8.78
N ILE A 133 10.94 -1.52 8.12
CA ILE A 133 10.07 -1.80 6.97
C ILE A 133 8.70 -2.27 7.46
N ILE A 134 7.63 -1.70 6.91
CA ILE A 134 6.24 -2.08 7.15
C ILE A 134 5.99 -3.44 6.49
N GLU A 135 5.26 -4.35 7.15
CA GLU A 135 4.90 -5.64 6.57
C GLU A 135 3.89 -5.50 5.43
N THR A 136 3.84 -6.49 4.54
CA THR A 136 2.87 -6.53 3.45
C THR A 136 1.57 -7.25 3.82
N GLU A 137 1.53 -7.93 4.97
CA GLU A 137 0.34 -8.64 5.43
C GLU A 137 -0.66 -7.68 6.10
N PHE A 138 -1.89 -7.71 5.61
CA PHE A 138 -3.00 -6.97 6.22
C PHE A 138 -3.38 -7.60 7.57
N LYS A 139 -3.21 -6.87 8.67
CA LYS A 139 -3.65 -7.30 10.01
C LYS A 139 -5.14 -7.05 10.23
N GLU A 140 -5.69 -6.07 9.53
CA GLU A 140 -7.11 -5.74 9.42
C GLU A 140 -7.39 -5.28 7.98
N PRO A 141 -8.65 -5.18 7.53
CA PRO A 141 -8.96 -4.67 6.20
C PRO A 141 -8.27 -3.33 5.94
N ASN A 142 -7.43 -3.29 4.90
CA ASN A 142 -6.65 -2.11 4.50
C ASN A 142 -5.61 -1.60 5.52
N VAL A 143 -5.32 -2.36 6.59
CA VAL A 143 -4.36 -1.96 7.62
C VAL A 143 -3.10 -2.81 7.55
N LEU A 144 -1.97 -2.15 7.31
CA LEU A 144 -0.65 -2.75 7.47
C LEU A 144 -0.04 -2.35 8.81
N GLU A 145 0.87 -3.20 9.29
CA GLU A 145 1.53 -3.01 10.58
C GLU A 145 3.05 -3.07 10.43
N CYS A 146 3.73 -2.19 11.16
CA CYS A 146 5.17 -2.25 11.31
C CYS A 146 5.53 -3.20 12.46
N PRO A 147 6.39 -4.21 12.24
CA PRO A 147 6.61 -5.28 13.21
C PRO A 147 7.47 -4.85 14.41
N CYS A 148 8.17 -3.72 14.31
CA CYS A 148 9.11 -3.29 15.35
C CYS A 148 8.41 -2.80 16.62
N HIS A 149 7.36 -1.98 16.46
CA HIS A 149 6.64 -1.35 17.58
C HIS A 149 5.15 -1.22 17.29
N PHE A 150 4.62 -2.03 16.37
CA PHE A 150 3.19 -2.15 16.08
C PHE A 150 2.53 -0.85 15.63
N ALA A 151 3.25 -0.02 14.87
CA ALA A 151 2.64 1.12 14.18
C ALA A 151 1.70 0.62 13.09
N ARG A 152 0.45 1.09 13.08
CA ARG A 152 -0.63 0.60 12.19
C ARG A 152 -1.07 1.71 11.25
N TYR A 153 -1.20 1.40 9.96
CA TYR A 153 -1.49 2.38 8.92
C TYR A 153 -2.70 1.93 8.09
N ASN A 154 -3.74 2.76 8.05
CA ASN A 154 -4.93 2.49 7.24
C ASN A 154 -4.76 3.03 5.82
N LEU A 155 -4.43 2.15 4.88
CA LEU A 155 -4.13 2.46 3.48
C LEU A 155 -5.33 3.03 2.71
N SER A 156 -6.57 2.76 3.15
CA SER A 156 -7.78 3.34 2.53
C SER A 156 -7.96 4.83 2.86
N LYS A 157 -7.23 5.35 3.85
CA LYS A 157 -7.36 6.70 4.39
C LYS A 157 -6.04 7.46 4.37
N GLY A 158 -5.36 7.55 3.22
CA GLY A 158 -4.09 8.27 3.11
C GLY A 158 -2.97 7.68 3.98
N ALA A 159 -3.03 6.37 4.24
CA ALA A 159 -2.18 5.66 5.18
C ALA A 159 -2.21 6.22 6.63
N ALA A 160 -3.35 6.77 7.06
CA ALA A 160 -3.55 7.33 8.40
C ALA A 160 -3.03 6.39 9.50
N VAL A 161 -2.32 6.96 10.49
CA VAL A 161 -1.88 6.22 11.67
C VAL A 161 -3.11 5.90 12.52
N VAL A 162 -3.39 4.61 12.71
CA VAL A 162 -4.53 4.11 13.50
C VAL A 162 -4.10 3.34 14.75
N GLY A 163 -2.79 3.26 15.01
CA GLY A 163 -2.25 2.64 16.21
C GLY A 163 -0.72 2.68 16.26
N GLY A 164 -0.18 2.41 17.45
CA GLY A 164 1.26 2.39 17.71
C GLY A 164 1.92 3.77 17.74
N PRO A 165 3.26 3.84 17.75
CA PRO A 165 4.02 5.06 18.09
C PRO A 165 4.39 5.92 16.87
N ALA A 166 3.99 5.55 15.65
CA ALA A 166 4.33 6.32 14.47
C ALA A 166 3.71 7.74 14.55
N PRO A 167 4.50 8.81 14.34
CA PRO A 167 3.98 10.16 14.51
C PRO A 167 3.14 10.62 13.31
N ALA A 168 3.28 9.98 12.15
CA ALA A 168 2.62 10.40 10.91
C ALA A 168 2.54 9.24 9.87
N PRO A 169 1.69 9.34 8.84
CA PRO A 169 1.60 8.35 7.76
C PRO A 169 2.90 8.15 6.96
N PRO A 170 3.19 6.96 6.40
CA PRO A 170 4.25 6.84 5.40
C PRO A 170 3.97 7.75 4.19
N PRO A 171 4.97 8.43 3.61
CA PRO A 171 4.75 9.28 2.44
C PRO A 171 4.18 8.54 1.25
N GLU A 172 3.23 9.19 0.58
CA GLU A 172 2.68 8.77 -0.70
C GLU A 172 3.67 9.02 -1.86
N ILE A 173 3.68 8.09 -2.82
CA ILE A 173 4.54 8.10 -4.01
C ILE A 173 3.67 8.43 -5.23
N ALA A 174 4.02 9.49 -5.95
CA ALA A 174 3.37 9.92 -7.18
C ALA A 174 3.53 8.88 -8.30
N LEU A 175 2.46 8.68 -9.08
CA LEU A 175 2.33 7.67 -10.13
C LEU A 175 1.80 8.28 -11.43
N GLU A 176 2.39 7.97 -12.58
CA GLU A 176 1.86 8.39 -13.88
C GLU A 176 1.71 7.20 -14.82
N ILE A 177 0.85 7.33 -15.83
CA ILE A 177 0.81 6.38 -16.94
C ILE A 177 1.47 7.00 -18.15
N VAL A 178 2.49 6.32 -18.68
CA VAL A 178 3.19 6.68 -19.92
C VAL A 178 3.13 5.47 -20.84
N ASP A 179 2.49 5.61 -22.01
CA ASP A 179 2.36 4.56 -23.02
C ASP A 179 1.81 3.22 -22.49
N GLY A 180 0.92 3.26 -21.48
CA GLY A 180 0.32 2.08 -20.86
C GLY A 180 1.12 1.49 -19.68
N GLU A 181 2.32 2.01 -19.43
CA GLU A 181 3.17 1.64 -18.31
C GLU A 181 2.90 2.52 -17.09
N LEU A 182 2.81 1.92 -15.90
CA LEU A 182 2.69 2.67 -14.65
C LEU A 182 4.08 3.05 -14.15
N ILE A 183 4.33 4.33 -13.94
CA ILE A 183 5.63 4.87 -13.54
C ILE A 183 5.51 5.52 -12.16
N ALA A 184 6.36 5.16 -11.21
CA ALA A 184 6.55 5.94 -9.99
C ALA A 184 7.46 7.13 -10.28
N THR A 185 6.93 8.35 -10.18
CA THR A 185 7.59 9.57 -10.67
C THR A 185 8.22 10.43 -9.58
N GLY A 186 7.94 10.14 -8.31
CA GLY A 186 8.58 10.82 -7.18
C GLY A 186 7.74 10.83 -5.91
N TRP A 187 8.12 11.68 -4.97
CA TRP A 187 7.34 11.94 -3.76
C TRP A 187 6.14 12.82 -4.10
N ARG A 188 4.95 12.46 -3.62
CA ARG A 188 3.76 13.32 -3.78
C ARG A 188 3.92 14.67 -3.07
N ASP A 189 4.58 14.66 -1.91
CA ASP A 189 4.86 15.85 -1.12
C ASP A 189 6.28 15.79 -0.59
N VAL A 190 7.20 16.45 -1.30
CA VAL A 190 8.63 16.49 -0.95
C VAL A 190 8.85 17.17 0.41
N GLU A 191 8.10 18.23 0.72
CA GLU A 191 8.24 18.97 1.98
C GLU A 191 7.74 18.14 3.17
N TYR A 192 6.66 17.38 2.98
CA TYR A 192 6.25 16.38 3.97
C TYR A 192 7.36 15.36 4.23
N VAL A 193 7.97 14.80 3.19
CA VAL A 193 9.06 13.83 3.36
C VAL A 193 10.25 14.45 4.10
N LYS A 194 10.65 15.68 3.75
CA LYS A 194 11.71 16.42 4.44
C LYS A 194 11.39 16.68 5.92
N SER A 195 10.10 16.81 6.28
CA SER A 195 9.67 17.02 7.67
C SER A 195 9.81 15.77 8.56
N LEU A 196 9.81 14.58 7.97
CA LEU A 196 9.81 13.32 8.72
C LEU A 196 11.20 12.95 9.23
N ALA A 197 11.34 12.81 10.55
CA ALA A 197 12.60 12.44 11.20
C ALA A 197 13.21 11.15 10.63
N ALA A 198 12.38 10.11 10.41
CA ALA A 198 12.82 8.84 9.84
C ALA A 198 13.32 8.97 8.39
N TYR A 199 13.00 10.05 7.68
CA TYR A 199 13.37 10.29 6.28
C TYR A 199 14.47 11.33 6.11
N LYS A 200 15.01 11.93 7.18
CA LYS A 200 16.11 12.91 7.07
C LYS A 200 17.35 12.41 6.32
N ALA A 201 17.63 11.10 6.35
CA ALA A 201 18.72 10.48 5.60
C ALA A 201 18.39 10.24 4.12
N VAL A 202 17.11 10.30 3.75
CA VAL A 202 16.64 10.41 2.37
C VAL A 202 16.90 11.84 1.95
N ILE A 203 18.15 12.15 1.63
CA ILE A 203 18.49 13.47 1.11
C ILE A 203 17.80 13.58 -0.24
N ILE A 204 16.77 14.41 -0.29
CA ILE A 204 16.09 14.86 -1.50
C ILE A 204 16.80 16.15 -1.88
N ASP A 205 17.55 16.11 -2.98
CA ASP A 205 18.19 17.31 -3.52
C ASP A 205 17.08 18.26 -4.01
N ASP A 206 17.26 19.58 -3.83
CA ASP A 206 16.33 20.63 -4.30
C ASP A 206 16.29 20.72 -5.83
#